data_AF-A0A7S3BZW6-F1
#
_entry.id   AF-A0A7S3BZW6-F1
#
_cell.length_a   1.000
_cell.length_b   1.000
_cell.length_c   1.000
_cell.angle_alpha   90.00
_cell.angle_beta   90.00
_cell.angle_gamma   90.00
#
_symmetry.space_group_name_H-M   'P 1'
#
loop_
_entity.id
_entity.type
_entity.pdbx_description
1 polymer ?
#
loop_
_entity_poly.entity_id
_entity_poly.type
_entity_poly.pdbx_seq_one_letter_code
_entity_poly.pdbx_strand_id
1 'polypeptide(L)'
;AEMAEFACRFLGASSAHTFLLEACGVGDLVLTCTAGRGHRLAAKYVEGGEHVIDPAPPRARWAKIEEAMFAGMRLPDWHSAEAMRDFLTFHACAASFPLFAAIGRVAYDRQPASHLLDAVREALTSSPTALRPARLCVRSTL
;
A
#
# COMPACT_ATOMS: atom_id res chain seq x y z
N ALA A 1 0.88 -10.60 -4.11
CA ALA A 1 -0.50 -11.09 -4.29
C ALA A 1 -1.46 -9.92 -4.55
N GLU A 2 -1.66 -9.01 -3.59
CA GLU A 2 -2.60 -7.88 -3.72
C GLU A 2 -2.35 -6.98 -4.94
N MET A 3 -1.09 -6.68 -5.30
CA MET A 3 -0.78 -5.91 -6.51
C MET A 3 -1.32 -6.55 -7.80
N ALA A 4 -1.14 -7.87 -7.95
CA ALA A 4 -1.61 -8.60 -9.12
C ALA A 4 -3.14 -8.69 -9.14
N GLU A 5 -3.76 -8.97 -7.99
CA GLU A 5 -5.22 -8.97 -7.87
C GLU A 5 -5.81 -7.60 -8.20
N PHE A 6 -5.24 -6.52 -7.66
CA PHE A 6 -5.68 -5.16 -7.92
C PHE A 6 -5.60 -4.83 -9.41
N ALA A 7 -4.47 -5.14 -10.05
CA ALA A 7 -4.27 -4.87 -11.46
C ALA A 7 -5.22 -5.69 -12.36
N CYS A 8 -5.43 -6.97 -12.05
CA CYS A 8 -6.39 -7.80 -12.79
C CYS A 8 -7.83 -7.30 -12.61
N ARG A 9 -8.18 -6.85 -11.40
CA ARG A 9 -9.55 -6.44 -11.07
C ARG A 9 -9.92 -5.04 -11.56
N PHE A 10 -8.97 -4.10 -11.54
CA PHE A 10 -9.26 -2.68 -11.77
C PHE A 10 -8.47 -2.05 -12.93
N LEU A 11 -7.35 -2.65 -13.36
CA LEU A 11 -6.47 -2.06 -14.39
C LEU A 11 -6.42 -2.88 -15.70
N GLY A 12 -7.23 -3.94 -15.80
CA GLY A 12 -7.33 -4.75 -17.02
C GLY A 12 -6.13 -5.65 -17.28
N ALA A 13 -5.29 -5.95 -16.27
CA ALA A 13 -4.22 -6.92 -16.44
C ALA A 13 -4.81 -8.31 -16.76
N SER A 14 -4.32 -8.94 -17.82
CA SER A 14 -4.85 -10.23 -18.29
C SER A 14 -4.43 -11.41 -17.41
N SER A 15 -3.31 -11.29 -16.69
CA SER A 15 -2.83 -12.32 -15.77
C SER A 15 -1.86 -11.77 -14.73
N ALA A 16 -1.59 -12.57 -13.70
CA ALA A 16 -0.57 -12.27 -12.69
C ALA A 16 0.88 -12.49 -13.19
N HIS A 17 1.08 -12.98 -14.42
CA HIS A 17 2.40 -13.39 -14.94
C HIS A 17 3.43 -12.24 -14.83
N THR A 18 3.08 -11.06 -15.31
CA THR A 18 3.95 -9.87 -15.27
C THR A 18 4.39 -9.51 -13.85
N PHE A 19 3.53 -9.70 -12.86
CA PHE A 19 3.85 -9.36 -11.46
C PHE A 19 4.77 -10.39 -10.80
N LEU A 20 4.70 -11.65 -11.21
CA LEU A 20 5.40 -12.75 -10.54
C LEU A 20 6.70 -13.14 -11.24
N LEU A 21 6.76 -13.03 -12.57
CA LEU A 21 7.85 -13.60 -13.37
C LEU A 21 8.69 -12.54 -14.09
N GLU A 22 8.20 -11.32 -14.25
CA GLU A 22 8.96 -10.24 -14.88
C GLU A 22 9.67 -9.36 -13.84
N ALA A 23 10.79 -8.77 -14.23
CA ALA A 23 11.62 -7.95 -13.35
C ALA A 23 10.88 -6.75 -12.75
N CYS A 24 9.96 -6.14 -13.50
CA CYS A 24 9.13 -5.02 -13.05
C CYS A 24 8.07 -5.40 -12.00
N GLY A 25 7.90 -6.70 -11.73
CA GLY A 25 7.04 -7.22 -10.68
C GLY A 25 7.83 -7.51 -9.40
N VAL A 26 8.06 -8.80 -9.12
CA VAL A 26 8.69 -9.26 -7.87
C VAL A 26 10.13 -8.75 -7.70
N GLY A 27 10.90 -8.63 -8.79
CA GLY A 27 12.29 -8.17 -8.73
C GLY A 27 12.40 -6.74 -8.21
N ASP A 28 11.64 -5.83 -8.83
CA ASP A 28 11.55 -4.43 -8.42
C ASP A 28 10.97 -4.26 -7.02
N LEU A 29 9.95 -5.05 -6.67
CA LEU A 29 9.37 -5.05 -5.33
C LEU A 29 10.41 -5.43 -4.27
N VAL A 30 11.17 -6.52 -4.47
CA VAL A 30 12.22 -6.94 -3.54
C VAL A 30 13.30 -5.87 -3.40
N LEU A 31 13.76 -5.30 -4.51
CA LEU A 31 14.78 -4.26 -4.49
C LEU A 31 14.30 -3.01 -3.74
N THR A 32 13.07 -2.57 -4.00
CA THR A 32 12.50 -1.36 -3.38
C THR A 32 12.21 -1.58 -1.89
N CYS A 33 11.74 -2.77 -1.50
CA CYS A 33 11.51 -3.10 -0.09
C CYS A 33 12.81 -3.30 0.71
N THR A 34 13.93 -3.60 0.07
CA THR A 34 15.21 -3.86 0.77
C THR A 34 16.16 -2.65 0.77
N ALA A 35 16.23 -1.93 -0.35
CA ALA A 35 17.18 -0.83 -0.56
C ALA A 35 16.51 0.49 -0.98
N GLY A 36 15.18 0.51 -1.16
CA GLY A 36 14.46 1.68 -1.65
C GLY A 36 14.40 2.85 -0.66
N ARG A 37 14.27 4.06 -1.19
CA ARG A 37 14.15 5.29 -0.39
C ARG A 37 12.85 5.29 0.42
N GLY A 38 11.74 4.83 -0.16
CA GLY A 38 10.46 4.69 0.52
C GLY A 38 10.53 3.79 1.75
N HIS A 39 11.24 2.66 1.67
CA HIS A 39 11.47 1.78 2.83
C HIS A 39 12.19 2.52 3.96
N ARG A 40 13.27 3.25 3.64
CA ARG A 40 14.03 4.04 4.63
C ARG A 40 13.19 5.17 5.24
N LEU A 41 12.38 5.85 4.43
CA LEU A 41 11.47 6.90 4.88
C LEU A 41 10.41 6.35 5.85
N ALA A 42 9.76 5.24 5.47
CA ALA A 42 8.73 4.60 6.26
C ALA A 42 9.28 4.04 7.59
N ALA A 43 10.48 3.47 7.60
CA ALA A 43 11.14 3.04 8.82
C ALA A 43 11.30 4.23 9.79
N LYS A 44 11.79 5.37 9.29
CA LYS A 44 11.96 6.57 10.12
C LYS A 44 10.63 7.10 10.68
N TYR A 45 9.56 7.06 9.89
CA TYR A 45 8.20 7.44 10.28
C TYR A 45 7.58 6.54 11.37
N VAL A 46 8.00 5.28 11.42
CA VAL A 46 7.56 4.37 12.49
C VAL A 46 8.43 4.58 13.73
N GLU A 47 9.75 4.64 13.58
CA GLU A 47 10.70 4.82 14.69
C GLU A 47 10.52 6.15 15.44
N GLY A 48 10.20 7.23 14.75
CA GLY A 48 9.92 8.54 15.36
C GLY A 48 8.53 8.64 15.99
N GLY A 49 7.69 7.60 15.85
CA GLY A 49 6.34 7.57 16.40
C GLY A 49 5.36 8.47 15.66
N GLU A 50 5.69 8.98 14.47
CA GLU A 50 4.85 9.89 13.70
C GLU A 50 3.48 9.29 13.41
N HIS A 51 3.42 7.98 13.20
CA HIS A 51 2.17 7.26 12.99
C HIS A 51 1.17 7.36 14.17
N VAL A 52 1.59 7.61 15.41
CA VAL A 52 0.69 7.58 16.59
C VAL A 52 0.80 8.81 17.51
N ILE A 53 1.98 9.40 17.63
CA ILE A 53 2.26 10.45 18.62
C ILE A 53 2.12 11.85 18.01
N ASP A 54 2.68 12.07 16.81
CA ASP A 54 2.74 13.41 16.22
C ASP A 54 1.32 13.89 15.82
N PRO A 55 0.82 15.03 16.39
CA PRO A 55 -0.52 15.54 16.13
C PRO A 55 -0.66 16.26 14.78
N ALA A 56 0.44 16.50 14.07
CA ALA A 56 0.42 17.19 12.78
C ALA A 56 -0.41 16.40 11.74
N PRO A 57 -0.97 17.10 10.73
CA PRO A 57 -1.65 16.44 9.63
C PRO A 57 -0.75 15.39 8.94
N PRO A 58 -1.29 14.25 8.47
CA PRO A 58 -0.48 13.16 7.94
C PRO A 58 0.56 13.57 6.88
N ARG A 59 0.15 14.38 5.90
CA ARG A 59 1.03 14.87 4.83
C ARG A 59 2.19 15.71 5.37
N ALA A 60 1.95 16.51 6.41
CA ALA A 60 2.99 17.33 7.03
C ALA A 60 4.04 16.47 7.75
N ARG A 61 3.61 15.37 8.38
CA ARG A 61 4.53 14.40 9.02
C ARG A 61 5.44 13.75 7.99
N TRP A 62 4.88 13.28 6.87
CA TRP A 62 5.66 12.71 5.77
C TRP A 62 6.63 13.72 5.15
N ALA A 63 6.15 14.91 4.80
CA ALA A 63 6.97 15.95 4.18
C ALA A 63 8.14 16.38 5.07
N LYS A 64 7.93 16.48 6.39
CA LYS A 64 8.97 16.82 7.36
C LYS A 64 10.12 15.80 7.35
N ILE A 65 9.81 14.50 7.35
CA ILE A 65 10.83 13.45 7.36
C ILE A 65 11.49 13.34 5.99
N GLU A 66 10.72 13.48 4.91
CA GLU A 66 11.22 13.46 3.54
C GLU A 66 12.24 14.57 3.29
N GLU A 67 11.91 15.81 3.67
CA GLU A 67 12.82 16.95 3.54
C GLU A 67 14.11 16.73 4.33
N ALA A 68 13.99 16.22 5.57
CA ALA A 68 15.14 15.95 6.43
C ALA A 68 16.06 14.83 5.91
N MET A 69 15.50 13.81 5.25
CA MET A 69 16.26 12.63 4.80
C MET A 69 16.75 12.73 3.36
N PHE A 70 16.05 13.46 2.50
CA PHE A 70 16.25 13.40 1.05
C PHE A 70 16.32 14.78 0.37
N ALA A 71 16.58 15.87 1.11
CA ALA A 71 17.03 17.17 0.61
C ALA A 71 16.42 17.61 -0.74
N GLY A 72 15.12 17.87 -0.77
CA GLY A 72 14.39 18.34 -1.95
C GLY A 72 13.93 17.27 -2.95
N MET A 73 14.20 15.98 -2.70
CA MET A 73 13.58 14.90 -3.46
C MET A 73 12.12 14.71 -3.06
N ARG A 74 11.27 14.37 -4.03
CA ARG A 74 9.88 13.94 -3.78
C ARG A 74 9.73 12.46 -4.04
N LEU A 75 9.42 11.69 -3.00
CA LEU A 75 9.25 10.25 -3.07
C LEU A 75 7.78 9.90 -3.37
N PRO A 76 7.51 9.01 -4.33
CA PRO A 76 6.15 8.66 -4.71
C PRO A 76 5.44 7.78 -3.67
N ASP A 77 6.17 7.15 -2.76
CA ASP A 77 5.70 6.05 -1.91
C ASP A 77 4.51 6.43 -1.02
N TRP A 78 4.65 7.49 -0.22
CA TRP A 78 3.60 7.91 0.70
C TRP A 78 2.39 8.50 -0.05
N HIS A 79 2.61 9.23 -1.14
CA HIS A 79 1.54 9.69 -2.03
C HIS A 79 0.74 8.54 -2.64
N SER A 80 1.43 7.48 -3.07
CA SER A 80 0.80 6.28 -3.64
C SER A 80 -0.03 5.54 -2.59
N ALA A 81 0.45 5.49 -1.34
CA ALA A 81 -0.31 4.93 -0.22
C ALA A 81 -1.59 5.74 0.07
N GLU A 82 -1.55 7.07 -0.02
CA GLU A 82 -2.74 7.92 0.12
C GLU A 82 -3.76 7.64 -0.99
N ALA A 83 -3.31 7.66 -2.24
CA ALA A 83 -4.16 7.40 -3.39
C ALA A 83 -4.80 6.01 -3.33
N MET A 84 -4.04 5.00 -2.92
CA MET A 84 -4.57 3.65 -2.74
C MET A 84 -5.61 3.58 -1.62
N ARG A 85 -5.35 4.21 -0.46
CA ARG A 85 -6.32 4.28 0.64
C ARG A 85 -7.63 4.93 0.17
N ASP A 86 -7.52 6.05 -0.53
CA ASP A 86 -8.67 6.81 -1.01
C ASP A 86 -9.45 5.99 -2.05
N PHE A 87 -8.75 5.31 -2.96
CA PHE A 87 -9.36 4.39 -3.93
C PHE A 87 -10.14 3.26 -3.24
N LEU A 88 -9.52 2.55 -2.29
CA LEU A 88 -10.14 1.44 -1.58
C LEU A 88 -11.37 1.88 -0.77
N THR A 89 -11.32 3.08 -0.22
CA THR A 89 -12.44 3.70 0.52
C THR A 89 -13.58 4.04 -0.42
N PHE A 90 -13.28 4.74 -1.52
CA PHE A 90 -14.27 5.14 -2.52
C PHE A 90 -14.99 3.95 -3.14
N HIS A 91 -14.26 2.86 -3.44
CA HIS A 91 -14.82 1.64 -4.02
C HIS A 91 -15.34 0.63 -2.98
N ALA A 92 -15.30 0.96 -1.68
CA ALA A 92 -15.72 0.09 -0.58
C ALA A 92 -15.13 -1.33 -0.66
N CYS A 93 -13.87 -1.44 -1.05
CA CYS A 93 -13.19 -2.73 -1.30
C CYS A 93 -11.96 -2.97 -0.42
N ALA A 94 -11.77 -2.16 0.64
CA ALA A 94 -10.66 -2.31 1.58
C ALA A 94 -10.53 -3.73 2.18
N ALA A 95 -11.65 -4.43 2.39
CA ALA A 95 -11.65 -5.81 2.89
C ALA A 95 -11.06 -6.84 1.90
N SER A 96 -11.00 -6.52 0.59
CA SER A 96 -10.33 -7.37 -0.41
C SER A 96 -8.82 -7.17 -0.45
N PHE A 97 -8.32 -6.08 0.15
CA PHE A 97 -6.90 -5.71 0.12
C PHE A 97 -6.43 -5.34 1.53
N PRO A 98 -6.41 -6.32 2.46
CA PRO A 98 -6.16 -6.06 3.87
C PRO A 98 -4.81 -5.39 4.11
N LEU A 99 -3.76 -5.75 3.36
CA LEU A 99 -2.44 -5.14 3.50
C LEU A 99 -2.42 -3.70 2.98
N PHE A 100 -2.95 -3.42 1.78
CA PHE A 100 -3.08 -2.04 1.30
C PHE A 100 -3.92 -1.17 2.24
N ALA A 101 -5.02 -1.71 2.75
CA ALA A 101 -5.87 -1.01 3.70
C ALA A 101 -5.13 -0.72 5.02
N ALA A 102 -4.36 -1.69 5.54
CA ALA A 102 -3.56 -1.49 6.74
C ALA A 102 -2.46 -0.44 6.55
N ILE A 103 -1.77 -0.45 5.40
CA ILE A 103 -0.76 0.57 5.05
C ILE A 103 -1.38 1.96 5.07
N GLY A 104 -2.53 2.16 4.41
CA GLY A 104 -3.23 3.44 4.41
C GLY A 104 -3.59 3.93 5.83
N ARG A 105 -4.11 3.02 6.67
CA ARG A 105 -4.48 3.34 8.05
C ARG A 105 -3.29 3.72 8.93
N VAL A 106 -2.16 3.02 8.80
CA VAL A 106 -0.93 3.34 9.56
C VAL A 106 -0.32 4.65 9.07
N ALA A 107 -0.30 4.86 7.75
CA ALA A 107 0.28 6.06 7.16
C ALA A 107 -0.54 7.33 7.42
N TYR A 108 -1.87 7.23 7.55
CA TYR A 108 -2.74 8.40 7.58
C TYR A 108 -3.79 8.46 8.70
N ASP A 109 -4.23 7.32 9.24
CA ASP A 109 -5.40 7.26 10.13
C ASP A 109 -5.01 6.95 11.58
N ARG A 110 -3.75 7.23 11.92
CA ARG A 110 -3.15 7.09 13.25
C ARG A 110 -3.24 5.69 13.87
N GLN A 111 -3.05 4.65 13.05
CA GLN A 111 -2.97 3.29 13.55
C GLN A 111 -1.54 2.87 13.89
N PRO A 112 -1.33 2.06 14.95
CA PRO A 112 -0.04 1.48 15.28
C PRO A 112 0.54 0.63 14.15
N ALA A 113 1.87 0.66 13.97
CA ALA A 113 2.54 -0.14 12.94
C ALA A 113 2.34 -1.66 13.11
N SER A 114 2.01 -2.13 14.32
CA SER A 114 1.69 -3.54 14.59
C SER A 114 0.52 -4.07 13.75
N HIS A 115 -0.41 -3.20 13.33
CA HIS A 115 -1.54 -3.59 12.48
C HIS A 115 -1.09 -4.09 11.10
N LEU A 116 0.12 -3.74 10.64
CA LEU A 116 0.69 -4.30 9.41
C LEU A 116 0.99 -5.79 9.57
N LEU A 117 1.50 -6.20 10.73
CA LEU A 117 1.81 -7.61 11.00
C LEU A 117 0.54 -8.44 11.08
N ASP A 118 -0.52 -7.87 11.68
CA ASP A 118 -1.82 -8.54 11.75
C ASP A 118 -2.42 -8.74 10.35
N ALA A 119 -2.34 -7.73 9.49
CA ALA A 119 -2.78 -7.85 8.10
C ALA A 119 -1.98 -8.89 7.30
N VAL A 120 -0.65 -8.96 7.50
CA VAL A 120 0.19 -10.00 6.86
C VAL A 120 -0.19 -11.39 7.35
N ARG A 121 -0.38 -11.57 8.66
CA ARG A 121 -0.81 -12.87 9.23
C ARG A 121 -2.15 -13.29 8.65
N GLU A 122 -3.12 -12.39 8.61
CA GLU A 122 -4.43 -12.65 8.03
C GLU A 122 -4.30 -13.10 6.57
N ALA A 123 -3.57 -12.32 5.75
CA ALA A 123 -3.34 -12.63 4.33
C ALA A 123 -2.65 -13.98 4.09
N LEU A 124 -1.74 -14.41 4.97
CA LEU A 124 -1.08 -15.70 4.89
C LEU A 124 -1.98 -16.86 5.33
N THR A 125 -2.89 -16.62 6.28
CA THR A 125 -3.83 -17.64 6.78
C THR A 125 -5.05 -17.81 5.88
N SER A 126 -5.45 -16.77 5.15
CA SER A 126 -6.43 -16.86 4.08
C SER A 126 -5.80 -17.57 2.87
N SER A 127 -5.86 -18.90 2.88
CA SER A 127 -5.43 -19.78 1.78
C SER A 127 -5.86 -19.24 0.40
N PRO A 128 -5.08 -19.39 -0.69
CA PRO A 128 -5.39 -18.83 -2.00
C PRO A 128 -6.58 -19.56 -2.62
N THR A 129 -7.78 -19.21 -2.17
CA THR A 129 -9.01 -19.66 -2.79
C THR A 129 -9.14 -18.85 -4.06
N ALA A 130 -8.67 -19.44 -5.16
CA ALA A 130 -8.92 -19.13 -6.57
C ALA A 130 -9.19 -17.65 -6.87
N LEU A 131 -8.36 -17.03 -7.71
CA LEU A 131 -8.72 -15.85 -8.52
C LEU A 131 -10.16 -16.02 -9.04
N ARG A 132 -11.14 -15.53 -8.27
CA ARG A 132 -12.54 -15.57 -8.66
C ARG A 132 -12.62 -14.56 -9.78
N PRO A 133 -13.21 -14.91 -10.94
CA PRO A 133 -13.34 -13.97 -12.03
C PRO A 133 -14.00 -12.71 -11.48
N ALA A 134 -13.34 -11.58 -11.72
CA ALA A 134 -13.80 -10.28 -11.27
C ALA A 134 -15.25 -10.12 -11.73
N ARG A 135 -16.21 -10.15 -10.78
CA ARG A 135 -17.50 -9.52 -11.06
C ARG A 135 -17.19 -8.05 -11.17
N LEU A 136 -17.08 -7.56 -12.41
CA LEU A 136 -17.17 -6.16 -12.72
C LEU A 136 -18.45 -5.65 -12.05
N CYS A 137 -18.32 -5.02 -10.89
CA CYS A 137 -19.38 -4.21 -10.32
C CYS A 137 -19.34 -2.89 -11.08
N VAL A 138 -19.72 -2.94 -12.36
CA VAL A 138 -20.13 -1.74 -13.08
C VAL A 138 -21.46 -1.37 -12.46
N ARG A 139 -21.45 -0.44 -11.50
CA ARG A 139 -22.66 0.33 -11.22
C ARG A 139 -22.91 1.16 -12.47
N SER A 140 -23.81 0.68 -13.31
CA SER A 140 -24.41 1.48 -14.37
C SER A 140 -25.11 2.67 -13.73
N THR A 141 -24.44 3.81 -13.71
CA THR A 141 -25.05 5.12 -13.57
C THR A 141 -24.45 6.00 -14.64
N LEU A 142 -25.01 5.88 -15.86
CA LEU A 142 -25.67 6.94 -16.63
C LEU A 142 -26.02 6.39 -18.02
#